data_AF-A0A956IDV1-F1
#
_entry.id   AF-A0A956IDV1-F1
#
_cell.length_a   1.000
_cell.length_b   1.000
_cell.length_c   1.000
_cell.angle_alpha   90.00
_cell.angle_beta   90.00
_cell.angle_gamma   90.00
#
_symmetry.space_group_name_H-M   'P 1'
#
loop_
_entity.id
_entity.type
_entity.pdbx_description
1 polymer ?
#
loop_
_entity_poly.entity_id
_entity_poly.type
_entity_poly.pdbx_seq_one_letter_code
_entity_poly.pdbx_strand_id
1 'polypeptide(L)'
;WGLGILANGGDCDVCDTGDSADRIAFISPLLGHLWAVAYDFTATGPFLPNRNRTQVVDIAPTANVHTVTAAIMRFNRDATRLRRRRAGRWTPEYGAYVSHRWQKNDVPATYLPTAQPVVVTPSQVMARGYVATAADLWLRLEGPHVRLELEAAYLNARVDQASLIPGVLFREPVTSNQFGGALETAFGSFDGWGFVGLNAGLASGDDAPGFGAFPEVGAKSPVRGDLDGAQASPPFDTTVNNFRFHPDYRVDRLLFRHIIGTVTDAGYLRPHTDLTIWRGAPGRFSFVLAGIFSWAMKPTSTPSGARLLGFEIDPGLRYDSRFGFSAAIEQATLIPLAGLDNPDLGLKAQPAQSWRARLMYRF
;
A
#
# COMPACT_ATOMS: atom_id res chain seq x y z
N TRP A 1 -8.72 4.30 -3.89
CA TRP A 1 -8.56 5.45 -4.80
C TRP A 1 -7.62 5.02 -5.92
N GLY A 2 -7.81 5.46 -7.17
CA GLY A 2 -6.94 5.03 -8.28
C GLY A 2 -6.81 3.50 -8.43
N LEU A 3 -5.58 3.05 -8.74
CA LEU A 3 -5.11 1.67 -8.60
C LEU A 3 -5.04 1.19 -7.14
N GLY A 4 -4.88 2.12 -6.19
CA GLY A 4 -4.85 1.85 -4.76
C GLY A 4 -3.46 1.56 -4.23
N ILE A 5 -2.42 2.25 -4.76
CA ILE A 5 -1.05 2.09 -4.25
C ILE A 5 -0.83 2.84 -2.95
N LEU A 6 -1.54 3.95 -2.70
CA LEU A 6 -1.43 4.71 -1.46
C LEU A 6 -2.63 4.52 -0.53
N ALA A 7 -3.85 4.53 -1.08
CA ALA A 7 -5.08 4.37 -0.31
C ALA A 7 -6.05 3.39 -0.98
N ASN A 8 -6.39 2.31 -0.29
CA ASN A 8 -7.19 1.21 -0.84
C ASN A 8 -8.37 0.87 0.09
N GLY A 9 -9.58 0.82 -0.46
CA GLY A 9 -10.79 0.55 0.33
C GLY A 9 -11.00 -0.94 0.68
N GLY A 10 -10.21 -1.85 0.09
CA GLY A 10 -10.42 -3.29 0.27
C GLY A 10 -11.61 -3.86 -0.50
N ASP A 11 -12.27 -3.06 -1.34
CA ASP A 11 -13.46 -3.43 -2.11
C ASP A 11 -13.11 -4.29 -3.35
N CYS A 12 -12.30 -5.34 -3.18
CA CYS A 12 -11.90 -6.24 -4.26
C CYS A 12 -12.02 -7.72 -3.88
N ASP A 13 -12.09 -8.59 -4.89
CA ASP A 13 -12.36 -10.02 -4.72
C ASP A 13 -11.17 -10.84 -4.17
N VAL A 14 -10.00 -10.20 -4.08
CA VAL A 14 -8.75 -10.80 -3.62
C VAL A 14 -8.04 -9.96 -2.55
N CYS A 15 -8.71 -8.89 -2.10
CA CYS A 15 -8.25 -8.00 -1.04
C CYS A 15 -8.43 -8.70 0.31
N ASP A 16 -7.44 -8.55 1.17
CA ASP A 16 -7.46 -9.13 2.52
C ASP A 16 -7.56 -8.04 3.60
N THR A 17 -7.30 -6.78 3.25
CA THR A 17 -7.32 -5.62 4.14
C THR A 17 -7.98 -4.40 3.45
N GLY A 18 -7.97 -3.24 4.12
CA GLY A 18 -8.45 -1.98 3.57
C GLY A 18 -8.26 -0.84 4.57
N ASP A 19 -8.17 0.37 4.05
CA ASP A 19 -8.06 1.59 4.83
C ASP A 19 -9.44 2.02 5.36
N SER A 20 -9.47 2.33 6.66
CA SER A 20 -10.63 2.92 7.32
C SER A 20 -10.20 4.13 8.13
N ALA A 21 -11.09 5.12 8.26
CA ALA A 21 -10.82 6.35 9.00
C ALA A 21 -12.10 6.91 9.61
N ASP A 22 -11.98 7.44 10.83
CA ASP A 22 -13.01 8.26 11.46
C ASP A 22 -12.97 9.66 10.85
N ARG A 23 -13.92 9.92 9.96
CA ARG A 23 -13.88 11.03 9.00
C ARG A 23 -15.19 11.81 8.96
N ILE A 24 -15.06 13.14 8.91
CA ILE A 24 -16.12 14.02 8.41
C ILE A 24 -15.74 14.41 6.99
N ALA A 25 -16.54 14.02 6.01
CA ALA A 25 -16.30 14.30 4.61
C ALA A 25 -17.44 15.07 3.97
N PHE A 26 -17.09 16.02 3.11
CA PHE A 26 -18.00 16.66 2.19
C PHE A 26 -17.58 16.35 0.76
N ILE A 27 -18.51 15.82 -0.04
CA ILE A 27 -18.27 15.47 -1.44
C ILE A 27 -19.35 16.12 -2.30
N SER A 28 -18.96 16.87 -3.33
CA SER A 28 -19.90 17.54 -4.21
C SER A 28 -19.48 17.44 -5.69
N PRO A 29 -20.42 17.12 -6.60
CA PRO A 29 -20.19 17.30 -8.03
C PRO A 29 -20.26 18.78 -8.38
N LEU A 30 -19.18 19.34 -8.92
CA LEU A 30 -19.09 20.73 -9.37
C LEU A 30 -18.21 20.84 -10.61
N LEU A 31 -18.70 21.54 -11.64
CA LEU A 31 -18.00 21.76 -12.91
C LEU A 31 -17.53 20.46 -13.60
N GLY A 32 -18.35 19.40 -13.52
CA GLY A 32 -18.03 18.10 -14.14
C GLY A 32 -16.97 17.28 -13.41
N HIS A 33 -16.60 17.67 -12.20
CA HIS A 33 -15.66 16.97 -11.32
C HIS A 33 -16.33 16.68 -9.98
N LEU A 34 -15.84 15.65 -9.29
CA LEU A 34 -16.11 15.45 -7.88
C LEU A 34 -15.04 16.14 -7.08
N TRP A 35 -15.47 16.98 -6.16
CA TRP A 35 -14.62 17.63 -5.17
C TRP A 35 -14.90 16.98 -3.84
N ALA A 36 -13.84 16.62 -3.10
CA ALA A 36 -13.95 16.10 -1.76
C ALA A 36 -13.04 16.89 -0.82
N VAL A 37 -13.55 17.23 0.35
CA VAL A 37 -12.77 17.73 1.48
C VAL A 37 -13.11 16.87 2.69
N ALA A 38 -12.10 16.45 3.43
CA ALA A 38 -12.26 15.59 4.58
C ALA A 38 -11.41 16.05 5.76
N TYR A 39 -11.92 15.85 6.96
CA TYR A 39 -11.20 15.99 8.21
C TYR A 39 -11.26 14.67 8.97
N ASP A 40 -10.09 14.14 9.31
CA ASP A 40 -9.95 12.83 9.97
C ASP A 40 -9.45 12.98 11.40
N PHE A 41 -10.09 12.24 12.29
CA PHE A 41 -9.63 12.01 13.66
C PHE A 41 -8.66 10.82 13.63
N THR A 42 -7.41 11.07 13.21
CA THR A 42 -6.43 10.01 12.95
C THR A 42 -6.02 9.27 14.22
N ALA A 43 -5.82 10.00 15.32
CA ALA A 43 -5.63 9.43 16.65
C ALA A 43 -6.09 10.45 17.70
N THR A 44 -6.79 9.97 18.72
CA THR A 44 -7.30 10.81 19.81
C THR A 44 -7.01 10.19 21.17
N GLY A 45 -6.85 11.05 22.19
CA GLY A 45 -6.53 10.66 23.55
C GLY A 45 -5.08 11.00 23.93
N PRO A 46 -4.60 10.53 25.10
CA PRO A 46 -5.23 9.56 26.01
C PRO A 46 -6.48 10.06 26.74
N PHE A 47 -7.33 9.10 27.11
CA PHE A 47 -8.58 9.35 27.82
C PHE A 47 -8.53 8.86 29.26
N LEU A 48 -9.09 9.63 30.19
CA LEU A 48 -9.35 9.20 31.57
C LEU A 48 -10.84 9.29 31.92
N PRO A 49 -11.38 8.40 32.77
CA PRO A 49 -12.74 8.56 33.26
C PRO A 49 -12.88 9.87 34.05
N ASN A 50 -13.99 10.56 33.85
CA ASN A 50 -14.38 11.69 34.68
C ASN A 50 -14.66 11.24 36.12
N ARG A 51 -14.82 12.19 37.04
CA ARG A 51 -14.90 11.92 38.49
C ARG A 51 -16.02 10.94 38.89
N ASN A 52 -17.15 10.95 38.18
CA ASN A 52 -18.27 10.03 38.42
C ASN A 52 -18.24 8.78 37.52
N ARG A 53 -17.18 8.58 36.73
CA ARG A 53 -16.95 7.45 35.81
C ARG A 53 -18.05 7.21 34.79
N THR A 54 -18.80 8.26 34.43
CA THR A 54 -19.89 8.18 33.44
C THR A 54 -19.43 8.53 32.02
N GLN A 55 -18.31 9.25 31.90
CA GLN A 55 -17.75 9.69 30.63
C GLN A 55 -16.24 9.61 30.68
N VAL A 56 -15.60 9.52 29.53
CA VAL A 56 -14.15 9.67 29.39
C VAL A 56 -13.83 11.08 28.89
N VAL A 57 -12.70 11.62 29.35
CA VAL A 57 -12.22 12.95 29.02
C VAL A 57 -10.83 12.81 28.41
N ASP A 58 -10.62 13.45 27.27
CA ASP A 58 -9.30 13.61 26.68
C ASP A 58 -8.47 14.56 27.56
N ILE A 59 -7.42 14.02 28.16
CA ILE A 59 -6.57 14.77 29.10
C ILE A 59 -5.37 15.41 28.42
N ALA A 60 -5.11 15.10 27.15
CA ALA A 60 -4.05 15.73 26.38
C ALA A 60 -4.47 15.97 24.92
N PRO A 61 -5.48 16.82 24.64
CA PRO A 61 -5.95 17.07 23.26
C PRO A 61 -4.87 17.55 22.29
N THR A 62 -3.78 18.13 22.81
CA THR A 62 -2.62 18.54 22.00
C THR A 62 -1.80 17.38 21.44
N ALA A 63 -2.01 16.16 21.95
CA ALA A 63 -1.41 14.93 21.48
C ALA A 63 -2.24 14.24 20.38
N ASN A 64 -3.44 14.75 20.10
CA ASN A 64 -4.27 14.25 19.02
C ASN A 64 -3.59 14.47 17.66
N VAL A 65 -3.83 13.52 16.77
CA VAL A 65 -3.35 13.54 15.39
C VAL A 65 -4.53 13.87 14.50
N HIS A 66 -4.37 14.92 13.70
CA HIS A 66 -5.40 15.41 12.79
C HIS A 66 -4.91 15.29 11.36
N THR A 67 -5.83 14.98 10.44
CA THR A 67 -5.54 14.99 9.00
C THR A 67 -6.62 15.78 8.25
N VAL A 68 -6.21 16.62 7.30
CA VAL A 68 -7.10 17.26 6.32
C VAL A 68 -6.76 16.74 4.94
N THR A 69 -7.77 16.31 4.19
CA THR A 69 -7.62 15.85 2.81
C THR A 69 -8.46 16.70 1.88
N ALA A 70 -7.90 17.08 0.73
CA ALA A 70 -8.64 17.67 -0.38
C ALA A 70 -8.37 16.86 -1.65
N ALA A 71 -9.42 16.53 -2.40
CA ALA A 71 -9.34 15.73 -3.60
C ALA A 71 -10.23 16.29 -4.72
N ILE A 72 -9.79 16.10 -5.96
CA ILE A 72 -10.56 16.33 -7.17
C ILE A 72 -10.49 15.08 -8.05
N MET A 73 -11.60 14.66 -8.61
CA MET A 73 -11.64 13.51 -9.51
C MET A 73 -12.64 13.70 -10.63
N ARG A 74 -12.30 13.19 -11.81
CA ARG A 74 -13.22 12.92 -12.90
C ARG A 74 -13.14 11.44 -13.26
N PHE A 75 -14.21 10.71 -12.93
CA PHE A 75 -14.32 9.28 -13.23
C PHE A 75 -15.68 8.92 -13.83
N ASN A 76 -15.75 7.73 -14.40
CA ASN A 76 -16.92 7.12 -15.01
C ASN A 76 -17.20 5.77 -14.35
N ARG A 77 -18.48 5.46 -14.17
CA ARG A 77 -18.90 4.11 -13.75
C ARG A 77 -18.56 3.06 -14.82
N ASP A 78 -18.41 1.81 -14.40
CA ASP A 78 -18.08 0.69 -15.31
C ASP A 78 -19.02 0.57 -16.50
N ALA A 79 -20.32 0.71 -16.28
CA ALA A 79 -21.31 0.68 -17.37
C ALA A 79 -21.07 1.79 -18.42
N THR A 80 -20.60 2.96 -17.99
CA THR A 80 -20.28 4.08 -18.91
C THR A 80 -18.99 3.79 -19.69
N ARG A 81 -17.95 3.26 -19.03
CA ARG A 81 -16.71 2.83 -19.70
C ARG A 81 -17.01 1.78 -20.77
N LEU A 82 -17.74 0.73 -20.41
CA LEU A 82 -18.15 -0.34 -21.31
C LEU A 82 -18.89 0.18 -22.55
N ARG A 83 -19.89 1.06 -22.34
CA ARG A 83 -20.66 1.66 -23.45
C ARG A 83 -19.77 2.50 -24.37
N ARG A 84 -18.90 3.34 -23.81
CA ARG A 84 -18.00 4.21 -24.61
C ARG A 84 -17.00 3.38 -25.41
N ARG A 85 -16.42 2.36 -24.78
CA ARG A 85 -15.50 1.41 -25.41
C ARG A 85 -16.13 0.71 -26.61
N ARG A 86 -17.33 0.14 -26.43
CA ARG A 86 -18.09 -0.51 -27.53
C ARG A 86 -18.48 0.45 -28.65
N ALA A 87 -18.64 1.74 -28.33
CA ALA A 87 -18.89 2.79 -29.31
C ALA A 87 -17.61 3.34 -29.97
N GLY A 88 -16.45 2.71 -29.77
CA GLY A 88 -15.20 3.16 -30.39
C GLY A 88 -14.58 4.40 -29.71
N ARG A 89 -15.05 4.81 -28.52
CA ARG A 89 -14.66 6.08 -27.90
C ARG A 89 -13.61 5.90 -26.82
N TRP A 90 -12.65 6.83 -26.82
CA TRP A 90 -11.69 7.02 -25.73
C TRP A 90 -12.36 7.64 -24.50
N THR A 91 -11.91 7.23 -23.32
CA THR A 91 -12.44 7.65 -22.02
C THR A 91 -11.27 8.01 -21.10
N PRO A 92 -10.89 9.31 -21.04
CA PRO A 92 -9.92 9.79 -20.08
C PRO A 92 -10.58 10.00 -18.71
N GLU A 93 -9.88 9.58 -17.66
CA GLU A 93 -10.25 9.75 -16.26
C GLU A 93 -8.99 10.16 -15.50
N TYR A 94 -9.17 10.91 -14.42
CA TYR A 94 -8.07 11.38 -13.60
C TYR A 94 -8.55 11.80 -12.22
N GLY A 95 -7.63 11.84 -11.28
CA GLY A 95 -7.86 12.38 -9.96
C GLY A 95 -6.56 12.79 -9.31
N ALA A 96 -6.63 13.74 -8.40
CA ALA A 96 -5.53 14.07 -7.52
C ALA A 96 -6.05 14.35 -6.11
N TYR A 97 -5.25 14.04 -5.10
CA TYR A 97 -5.50 14.50 -3.74
C TYR A 97 -4.22 14.92 -3.03
N VAL A 98 -4.42 15.76 -2.02
CA VAL A 98 -3.40 16.10 -1.02
C VAL A 98 -4.00 15.86 0.36
N SER A 99 -3.25 15.20 1.22
CA SER A 99 -3.58 14.94 2.61
C SER A 99 -2.46 15.48 3.50
N HIS A 100 -2.81 16.32 4.47
CA HIS A 100 -1.87 16.91 5.42
C HIS A 100 -2.22 16.51 6.84
N ARG A 101 -1.27 15.89 7.54
CA ARG A 101 -1.39 15.35 8.89
C ARG A 101 -0.44 16.07 9.83
N TRP A 102 -0.88 16.36 11.05
CA TRP A 102 -0.03 16.97 12.06
C TRP A 102 -0.36 16.49 13.48
N GLN A 103 0.64 16.59 14.35
CA GLN A 103 0.55 16.32 15.78
C GLN A 103 1.58 17.20 16.53
N LYS A 104 1.12 17.95 17.54
CA LYS A 104 1.99 18.89 18.26
C LYS A 104 2.80 18.22 19.36
N ASN A 105 2.10 17.50 20.24
CA ASN A 105 2.66 16.83 21.40
C ASN A 105 2.41 15.32 21.31
N ASP A 106 2.98 14.56 22.24
CA ASP A 106 2.70 13.13 22.37
C ASP A 106 2.77 12.70 23.84
N VAL A 107 2.20 11.53 24.15
CA VAL A 107 2.23 10.90 25.48
C VAL A 107 2.70 9.45 25.34
N PRO A 108 4.02 9.19 25.20
CA PRO A 108 4.54 7.85 24.96
C PRO A 108 4.19 6.79 26.01
N ALA A 109 3.97 7.22 27.25
CA ALA A 109 3.55 6.34 28.35
C ALA A 109 2.22 5.60 28.09
N THR A 110 1.46 5.98 27.06
CA THR A 110 0.16 5.39 26.71
C THR A 110 0.26 4.18 25.79
N TYR A 111 1.37 4.04 25.05
CA TYR A 111 1.56 2.96 24.07
C TYR A 111 2.89 2.22 24.22
N LEU A 112 3.84 2.75 24.98
CA LEU A 112 5.06 2.03 25.29
C LEU A 112 4.85 1.00 26.40
N PRO A 113 5.44 -0.21 26.27
CA PRO A 113 5.42 -1.18 27.35
C PRO A 113 6.20 -0.64 28.55
N THR A 114 5.54 -0.55 29.70
CA THR A 114 6.16 -0.16 30.97
C THR A 114 6.24 -1.37 31.90
N ALA A 115 7.31 -1.47 32.68
CA ALA A 115 7.50 -2.57 33.63
C ALA A 115 6.42 -2.62 34.73
N GLN A 116 5.79 -1.47 35.02
CA GLN A 116 4.66 -1.31 35.93
C GLN A 116 3.65 -0.35 35.30
N PRO A 117 2.34 -0.48 35.58
CA PRO A 117 1.34 0.48 35.14
C PRO A 117 1.71 1.91 35.59
N VAL A 118 1.82 2.83 34.64
CA VAL A 118 2.11 4.24 34.92
C VAL A 118 0.81 5.03 34.88
N VAL A 119 0.55 5.83 35.93
CA VAL A 119 -0.60 6.74 35.93
C VAL A 119 -0.36 7.81 34.87
N VAL A 120 -1.26 7.88 33.88
CA VAL A 120 -1.17 8.90 32.83
C VAL A 120 -1.56 10.26 33.41
N THR A 121 -0.62 11.21 33.39
CA THR A 121 -0.82 12.57 33.89
C THR A 121 -0.42 13.60 32.84
N PRO A 122 -0.94 14.85 32.91
CA PRO A 122 -0.53 15.91 32.00
C PRO A 122 0.98 16.22 32.01
N SER A 123 1.72 15.87 33.07
CA SER A 123 3.17 16.08 33.15
C SER A 123 3.98 15.14 32.25
N GLN A 124 3.34 14.14 31.63
CA GLN A 124 3.99 13.21 30.70
C GLN A 124 3.87 13.64 29.24
N VAL A 125 3.16 14.74 28.98
CA VAL A 125 3.06 15.34 27.65
C VAL A 125 4.43 15.87 27.24
N MET A 126 4.91 15.46 26.08
CA MET A 126 6.16 15.94 25.50
C MET A 126 5.94 16.50 24.10
N ALA A 127 6.85 17.37 23.66
CA ALA A 127 6.82 17.87 22.29
C ALA A 127 7.08 16.73 21.28
N ARG A 128 6.36 16.75 20.17
CA ARG A 128 6.53 15.82 19.05
C ARG A 128 6.88 16.56 17.75
N GLY A 129 6.12 17.61 17.42
CA GLY A 129 6.29 18.39 16.19
C GLY A 129 6.27 17.51 14.95
N TYR A 130 5.23 16.68 14.81
CA TYR A 130 5.04 15.81 13.65
C TYR A 130 4.18 16.51 12.60
N VAL A 131 4.67 16.48 11.36
CA VAL A 131 3.93 16.88 10.17
C VAL A 131 4.19 15.86 9.07
N ALA A 132 3.15 15.54 8.30
CA ALA A 132 3.26 14.69 7.11
C ALA A 132 2.32 15.18 6.02
N THR A 133 2.78 15.18 4.78
CA THR A 133 2.00 15.53 3.61
C THR A 133 2.10 14.38 2.61
N ALA A 134 0.95 13.91 2.15
CA ALA A 134 0.84 12.93 1.08
C ALA A 134 0.14 13.57 -0.12
N ALA A 135 0.67 13.35 -1.31
CA ALA A 135 0.07 13.74 -2.57
C ALA A 135 -0.05 12.52 -3.47
N ASP A 136 -1.16 12.41 -4.18
CA ASP A 136 -1.43 11.32 -5.12
C ASP A 136 -1.99 11.86 -6.43
N LEU A 137 -1.56 11.27 -7.53
CA LEU A 137 -2.05 11.51 -8.88
C LEU A 137 -2.43 10.17 -9.52
N TRP A 138 -3.69 10.07 -9.95
CA TRP A 138 -4.20 8.95 -10.72
C TRP A 138 -4.65 9.41 -12.11
N LEU A 139 -4.28 8.64 -13.13
CA LEU A 139 -4.63 8.84 -14.52
C LEU A 139 -5.10 7.52 -15.13
N ARG A 140 -6.18 7.55 -15.91
CA ARG A 140 -6.64 6.41 -16.67
C ARG A 140 -7.09 6.82 -18.07
N LEU A 141 -6.73 6.01 -19.06
CA LEU A 141 -7.17 6.16 -20.43
C LEU A 141 -7.63 4.80 -20.96
N GLU A 142 -8.92 4.70 -21.29
CA GLU A 142 -9.51 3.49 -21.87
C GLU A 142 -10.07 3.76 -23.27
N GLY A 143 -9.68 2.92 -24.22
CA GLY A 143 -10.19 2.89 -25.58
C GLY A 143 -10.66 1.48 -25.98
N PRO A 144 -11.02 1.26 -27.26
CA PRO A 144 -11.57 -0.02 -27.73
C PRO A 144 -10.64 -1.22 -27.52
N HIS A 145 -9.34 -0.98 -27.67
CA HIS A 145 -8.31 -2.02 -27.63
C HIS A 145 -7.16 -1.73 -26.67
N VAL A 146 -7.24 -0.64 -25.91
CA VAL A 146 -6.17 -0.16 -25.03
C VAL A 146 -6.76 0.28 -23.70
N ARG A 147 -6.14 -0.15 -22.60
CA ARG A 147 -6.33 0.38 -21.26
C ARG A 147 -4.96 0.75 -20.72
N LEU A 148 -4.81 1.98 -20.29
CA LEU A 148 -3.65 2.47 -19.57
C LEU A 148 -4.12 3.11 -18.27
N GLU A 149 -3.44 2.81 -17.17
CA GLU A 149 -3.75 3.35 -15.86
C GLU A 149 -2.46 3.58 -15.10
N LEU A 150 -2.29 4.77 -14.54
CA LEU A 150 -1.09 5.22 -13.85
C LEU A 150 -1.51 5.80 -12.50
N GLU A 151 -0.83 5.41 -11.43
CA GLU A 151 -0.90 6.09 -10.13
C GLU A 151 0.51 6.46 -9.69
N ALA A 152 0.68 7.65 -9.13
CA ALA A 152 1.93 8.15 -8.59
C ALA A 152 1.67 8.85 -7.27
N ALA A 153 2.44 8.50 -6.25
CA ALA A 153 2.30 8.99 -4.89
C ALA A 153 3.62 9.59 -4.39
N TYR A 154 3.51 10.65 -3.59
CA TYR A 154 4.62 11.32 -2.93
C TYR A 154 4.27 11.63 -1.48
N LEU A 155 5.12 11.22 -0.55
CA LEU A 155 4.95 11.44 0.89
C LEU A 155 6.19 12.15 1.43
N ASN A 156 5.95 13.20 2.21
CA ASN A 156 6.98 13.89 2.96
C ASN A 156 6.56 13.99 4.42
N ALA A 157 7.47 13.68 5.35
CA ALA A 157 7.19 13.84 6.77
C ALA A 157 8.40 14.32 7.55
N ARG A 158 8.12 14.90 8.72
CA ARG A 158 9.11 15.36 9.67
C ARG A 158 8.58 15.18 11.08
N VAL A 159 9.44 14.70 11.98
CA VAL A 159 9.22 14.61 13.42
C VAL A 159 10.32 15.40 14.10
N ASP A 160 9.99 16.56 14.66
CA ASP A 160 10.98 17.43 15.31
C ASP A 160 11.61 16.79 16.56
N GLN A 161 10.82 16.00 17.30
CA GLN A 161 11.31 15.27 18.46
C GLN A 161 10.86 13.82 18.42
N ALA A 162 11.77 12.92 18.03
CA ALA A 162 11.50 11.49 17.93
C ALA A 162 11.73 10.71 19.24
N SER A 163 12.24 11.37 20.30
CA SER A 163 12.43 10.72 21.59
C SER A 163 11.10 10.19 22.13
N LEU A 164 11.21 9.07 22.84
CA LEU A 164 10.11 8.43 23.56
C LEU A 164 10.32 8.47 25.08
N ILE A 165 11.45 9.01 25.53
CA ILE A 165 11.83 9.07 26.94
C ILE A 165 11.69 10.53 27.41
N PRO A 166 10.80 10.82 28.39
CA PRO A 166 10.65 12.17 28.93
C PRO A 166 11.98 12.75 29.41
N GLY A 167 12.27 13.99 28.99
CA GLY A 167 13.50 14.70 29.35
C GLY A 167 14.74 14.34 28.50
N VAL A 168 14.67 13.29 27.68
CA VAL A 168 15.69 13.00 26.67
C VAL A 168 15.25 13.63 25.36
N LEU A 169 16.08 14.52 24.81
CA LEU A 169 15.79 15.20 23.55
C LEU A 169 16.82 14.80 22.51
N PHE A 170 16.36 14.40 21.33
CA PHE A 170 17.23 14.33 20.16
C PHE A 170 17.43 15.73 19.57
N ARG A 171 18.63 15.97 19.04
CA ARG A 171 19.04 17.24 18.41
C ARG A 171 18.57 17.34 16.96
N GLU A 172 18.48 16.19 16.30
CA GLU A 172 18.14 16.09 14.88
C GLU A 172 16.71 15.58 14.74
N PRO A 173 15.92 16.18 13.83
CA PRO A 173 14.59 15.68 13.50
C PRO A 173 14.71 14.39 12.70
N VAL A 174 13.68 13.54 12.80
CA VAL A 174 13.51 12.43 11.86
C VAL A 174 12.76 12.94 10.64
N THR A 175 13.23 12.60 9.44
CA THR A 175 12.66 13.06 8.18
C THR A 175 12.30 11.90 7.27
N SER A 176 11.36 12.13 6.36
CA SER A 176 10.89 11.13 5.41
C SER A 176 10.61 11.76 4.06
N ASN A 177 11.11 11.15 3.00
CA ASN A 177 10.89 11.58 1.62
C ASN A 177 10.69 10.36 0.73
N GLN A 178 9.44 9.99 0.50
CA GLN A 178 9.04 8.73 -0.13
C GLN A 178 8.28 9.00 -1.42
N PHE A 179 8.47 8.15 -2.42
CA PHE A 179 7.70 8.21 -3.66
C PHE A 179 7.48 6.82 -4.23
N GLY A 180 6.37 6.64 -4.92
CA GLY A 180 6.06 5.41 -5.62
C GLY A 180 5.18 5.65 -6.82
N GLY A 181 5.15 4.68 -7.72
CA GLY A 181 4.26 4.73 -8.87
C GLY A 181 4.03 3.38 -9.50
N ALA A 182 2.84 3.20 -10.04
CA ALA A 182 2.41 2.00 -10.73
C ALA A 182 1.76 2.33 -12.06
N LEU A 183 2.07 1.53 -13.07
CA LEU A 183 1.50 1.56 -14.40
C LEU A 183 0.87 0.21 -14.69
N GLU A 184 -0.42 0.21 -15.01
CA GLU A 184 -1.10 -0.93 -15.61
C GLU A 184 -1.40 -0.68 -17.09
N THR A 185 -1.14 -1.69 -17.92
CA THR A 185 -1.49 -1.64 -19.34
C THR A 185 -2.20 -2.91 -19.79
N ALA A 186 -3.12 -2.77 -20.74
CA ALA A 186 -3.72 -3.91 -21.42
C ALA A 186 -4.08 -3.54 -22.86
N PHE A 187 -3.74 -4.43 -23.79
CA PHE A 187 -3.87 -4.30 -25.22
C PHE A 187 -4.58 -5.52 -25.80
N GLY A 188 -5.70 -5.32 -26.50
CA GLY A 188 -6.43 -6.42 -27.15
C GLY A 188 -7.94 -6.27 -27.10
N SER A 189 -8.65 -7.38 -26.95
CA SER A 189 -10.11 -7.44 -26.98
C SER A 189 -10.68 -7.82 -25.61
N PHE A 190 -11.04 -6.80 -24.82
CA PHE A 190 -11.58 -6.97 -23.45
C PHE A 190 -12.91 -7.75 -23.37
N ASP A 191 -13.76 -7.64 -24.41
CA ASP A 191 -15.02 -8.39 -24.52
C ASP A 191 -14.91 -9.63 -25.45
N GLY A 192 -13.71 -9.90 -25.99
CA GLY A 192 -13.49 -10.93 -27.02
C GLY A 192 -12.55 -12.02 -26.54
N TRP A 193 -11.57 -12.38 -27.38
CA TRP A 193 -10.72 -13.54 -27.15
C TRP A 193 -9.58 -13.32 -26.15
N GLY A 194 -9.30 -12.08 -25.76
CA GLY A 194 -8.31 -11.79 -24.72
C GLY A 194 -7.51 -10.52 -24.94
N PHE A 195 -6.60 -10.26 -24.02
CA PHE A 195 -5.65 -9.15 -24.05
C PHE A 195 -4.31 -9.56 -23.46
N VAL A 196 -3.26 -8.82 -23.83
CA VAL A 196 -1.92 -8.88 -23.23
C VAL A 196 -1.59 -7.54 -22.59
N GLY A 197 -0.67 -7.50 -21.64
CA GLY A 197 -0.30 -6.27 -20.96
C GLY A 197 1.08 -6.35 -20.34
N LEU A 198 1.62 -5.18 -20.01
CA LEU A 198 2.86 -5.02 -19.27
C LEU A 198 2.62 -4.00 -18.16
N ASN A 199 2.59 -4.50 -16.92
CA ASN A 199 2.52 -3.64 -15.74
C ASN A 199 3.93 -3.39 -15.22
N ALA A 200 4.12 -2.25 -14.57
CA ALA A 200 5.38 -1.89 -13.95
C ALA A 200 5.10 -1.06 -12.70
N GLY A 201 6.00 -1.11 -11.74
CA GLY A 201 5.93 -0.19 -10.61
C GLY A 201 7.24 -0.10 -9.89
N LEU A 202 7.36 0.95 -9.09
CA LEU A 202 8.52 1.21 -8.25
C LEU A 202 8.09 1.90 -6.96
N ALA A 203 8.77 1.56 -5.88
CA ALA A 203 8.68 2.19 -4.58
C ALA A 203 10.08 2.63 -4.17
N SER A 204 10.25 3.88 -3.72
CA SER A 204 11.53 4.37 -3.22
C SER A 204 12.03 3.50 -2.06
N GLY A 205 13.35 3.51 -1.84
CA GLY A 205 14.03 2.70 -0.83
C GLY A 205 14.80 3.54 0.19
N ASP A 206 15.25 2.88 1.25
CA ASP A 206 16.08 3.47 2.30
C ASP A 206 17.41 2.69 2.44
N ASP A 207 18.43 3.29 3.04
CA ASP A 207 19.74 2.64 3.17
C ASP A 207 19.81 1.69 4.39
N ALA A 208 18.82 1.74 5.29
CA ALA A 208 18.68 0.83 6.42
C ALA A 208 18.54 -0.66 5.99
N PRO A 209 19.11 -1.62 6.75
CA PRO A 209 18.88 -3.05 6.48
C PRO A 209 17.41 -3.47 6.63
N GLY A 210 16.99 -4.44 5.81
CA GLY A 210 15.60 -4.91 5.75
C GLY A 210 14.68 -4.00 4.93
N PHE A 211 13.61 -4.57 4.37
CA PHE A 211 12.68 -3.87 3.45
C PHE A 211 11.80 -2.79 4.10
N GLY A 212 11.67 -2.81 5.43
CA GLY A 212 10.84 -1.88 6.18
C GLY A 212 9.35 -2.00 5.89
N ALA A 213 8.89 -3.19 5.51
CA ALA A 213 7.50 -3.46 5.14
C ALA A 213 6.57 -3.36 6.37
N PHE A 214 6.90 -4.06 7.44
CA PHE A 214 6.10 -4.14 8.67
C PHE A 214 7.00 -4.07 9.91
N PRO A 215 7.72 -2.94 10.13
CA PRO A 215 8.57 -2.80 11.30
C PRO A 215 7.77 -2.89 12.60
N GLU A 216 8.25 -3.73 13.52
CA GLU A 216 7.64 -3.90 14.85
C GLU A 216 8.14 -2.82 15.84
N VAL A 217 7.23 -2.23 16.59
CA VAL A 217 7.55 -1.21 17.59
C VAL A 217 8.37 -1.85 18.72
N GLY A 218 9.56 -1.30 18.99
CA GLY A 218 10.45 -1.77 20.04
C GLY A 218 11.29 -3.00 19.66
N ALA A 219 11.20 -3.48 18.42
CA ALA A 219 12.14 -4.47 17.90
C ALA A 219 13.57 -3.90 17.85
N LYS A 220 14.55 -4.81 17.81
CA LYS A 220 15.96 -4.43 17.65
C LYS A 220 16.15 -3.72 16.30
N SER A 221 17.10 -2.79 16.24
CA SER A 221 17.51 -2.21 14.97
C SER A 221 17.95 -3.32 14.01
N PRO A 222 17.48 -3.29 12.75
CA PRO A 222 17.81 -4.34 11.81
C PRO A 222 19.30 -4.34 11.48
N VAL A 223 19.80 -5.51 11.15
CA VAL A 223 21.16 -5.74 10.69
C VAL A 223 21.15 -6.38 9.30
N ARG A 224 22.31 -6.40 8.64
CA ARG A 224 22.46 -7.12 7.38
C ARG A 224 22.01 -8.57 7.55
N GLY A 225 21.29 -9.10 6.56
CA GLY A 225 20.70 -10.43 6.61
C GLY A 225 19.25 -10.46 7.06
N ASP A 226 18.78 -9.41 7.76
CA ASP A 226 17.37 -9.29 8.12
C ASP A 226 16.52 -8.97 6.88
N LEU A 227 15.36 -9.62 6.77
CA LEU A 227 14.41 -9.38 5.67
C LEU A 227 13.61 -8.10 5.89
N ASP A 228 13.31 -7.76 7.15
CA ASP A 228 12.48 -6.61 7.49
C ASP A 228 13.01 -5.93 8.76
N GLY A 229 12.62 -4.68 8.97
CA GLY A 229 13.02 -3.94 10.16
C GLY A 229 12.78 -2.44 10.10
N ALA A 230 12.94 -1.79 11.25
CA ALA A 230 12.78 -0.35 11.38
C ALA A 230 13.78 0.40 10.49
N GLN A 231 13.26 1.37 9.75
CA GLN A 231 14.01 2.11 8.73
C GLN A 231 14.70 3.36 9.30
N ALA A 232 14.50 3.66 10.58
CA ALA A 232 15.23 4.69 11.30
C ALA A 232 15.57 4.19 12.70
N SER A 233 16.72 4.63 13.22
CA SER A 233 17.19 4.34 14.56
C SER A 233 17.84 5.59 15.18
N PRO A 234 17.04 6.58 15.63
CA PRO A 234 17.60 7.80 16.19
C PRO A 234 18.44 7.53 17.47
N PRO A 235 19.57 8.22 17.64
CA PRO A 235 20.07 9.33 16.82
C PRO A 235 21.00 8.90 15.66
N PHE A 236 21.20 7.61 15.42
CA PHE A 236 22.19 7.10 14.45
C PHE A 236 21.69 7.13 13.01
N ASP A 237 20.39 6.94 12.83
CA ASP A 237 19.70 7.05 11.55
C ASP A 237 18.36 7.78 11.76
N THR A 238 18.19 8.88 11.03
CA THR A 238 17.09 9.83 11.17
C THR A 238 16.29 9.98 9.87
N THR A 239 16.46 9.07 8.91
CA THR A 239 15.75 9.14 7.63
C THR A 239 14.85 7.93 7.42
N VAL A 240 13.70 8.12 6.78
CA VAL A 240 12.78 7.03 6.38
C VAL A 240 12.29 7.28 4.97
N ASN A 241 12.97 6.72 3.97
CA ASN A 241 12.72 7.02 2.55
C ASN A 241 12.07 5.87 1.77
N ASN A 242 11.85 4.72 2.40
CA ASN A 242 11.17 3.60 1.76
C ASN A 242 9.67 3.91 1.60
N PHE A 243 9.17 3.93 0.37
CA PHE A 243 7.74 4.03 0.11
C PHE A 243 7.13 2.64 0.22
N ARG A 244 5.97 2.53 0.87
CA ARG A 244 5.22 1.28 0.95
C ARG A 244 3.95 1.41 0.16
N PHE A 245 3.78 0.54 -0.83
CA PHE A 245 2.49 0.39 -1.47
C PHE A 245 1.50 -0.15 -0.43
N HIS A 246 0.22 0.15 -0.61
CA HIS A 246 -0.83 -0.51 0.15
C HIS A 246 -0.76 -2.02 -0.14
N PRO A 247 -0.76 -2.90 0.88
CA PRO A 247 -0.57 -4.35 0.70
C PRO A 247 -1.56 -5.01 -0.28
N ASP A 248 -2.77 -4.46 -0.38
CA ASP A 248 -3.79 -4.93 -1.34
C ASP A 248 -3.63 -4.43 -2.79
N TYR A 249 -2.64 -3.59 -3.08
CA TYR A 249 -2.17 -3.46 -4.46
C TYR A 249 -1.35 -4.70 -4.82
N ARG A 250 -2.03 -5.73 -5.31
CA ARG A 250 -1.44 -7.06 -5.54
C ARG A 250 -0.76 -7.12 -6.91
N VAL A 251 0.57 -7.19 -6.88
CA VAL A 251 1.40 -7.40 -8.09
C VAL A 251 1.61 -8.87 -8.38
N ASP A 252 1.78 -9.67 -7.33
CA ASP A 252 2.11 -11.09 -7.38
C ASP A 252 1.29 -11.88 -6.35
N ARG A 253 1.65 -13.16 -6.17
CA ARG A 253 1.00 -14.09 -5.25
C ARG A 253 1.92 -14.57 -4.15
N LEU A 254 3.25 -14.47 -4.28
CA LEU A 254 4.19 -14.96 -3.27
C LEU A 254 5.10 -13.86 -2.73
N LEU A 255 5.97 -13.26 -3.56
CA LEU A 255 7.04 -12.40 -3.04
C LEU A 255 6.48 -11.17 -2.31
N PHE A 256 5.75 -10.31 -3.01
CA PHE A 256 5.16 -9.10 -2.44
C PHE A 256 3.84 -9.38 -1.72
N ARG A 257 3.16 -10.52 -1.96
CA ARG A 257 1.94 -10.86 -1.21
C ARG A 257 2.21 -11.45 0.17
N HIS A 258 3.20 -12.33 0.31
CA HIS A 258 3.40 -13.15 1.52
C HIS A 258 4.80 -13.06 2.12
N ILE A 259 5.86 -12.93 1.32
CA ILE A 259 7.24 -12.95 1.84
C ILE A 259 7.65 -11.57 2.35
N ILE A 260 7.58 -10.55 1.51
CA ILE A 260 7.77 -9.14 1.89
C ILE A 260 6.44 -8.54 2.37
N GLY A 261 5.33 -8.94 1.73
CA GLY A 261 3.96 -8.55 2.12
C GLY A 261 3.48 -7.20 1.55
N THR A 262 4.36 -6.39 0.98
CA THR A 262 4.00 -5.30 0.06
C THR A 262 5.16 -4.94 -0.87
N VAL A 263 4.90 -4.13 -1.91
CA VAL A 263 5.95 -3.49 -2.70
C VAL A 263 6.53 -2.32 -1.90
N THR A 264 7.77 -2.46 -1.46
CA THR A 264 8.56 -1.45 -0.76
C THR A 264 10.02 -1.62 -1.11
N ASP A 265 10.76 -0.52 -1.26
CA ASP A 265 12.16 -0.54 -1.69
C ASP A 265 12.41 -1.47 -2.89
N ALA A 266 11.48 -1.45 -3.84
CA ALA A 266 11.46 -2.43 -4.91
C ALA A 266 10.86 -1.86 -6.18
N GLY A 267 11.32 -2.41 -7.30
CA GLY A 267 10.70 -2.28 -8.60
C GLY A 267 10.28 -3.64 -9.16
N TYR A 268 9.30 -3.62 -10.05
CA TYR A 268 8.85 -4.81 -10.75
C TYR A 268 8.45 -4.54 -12.19
N LEU A 269 8.53 -5.60 -13.01
CA LEU A 269 7.93 -5.70 -14.33
C LEU A 269 7.02 -6.93 -14.38
N ARG A 270 5.82 -6.76 -14.90
CA ARG A 270 4.78 -7.79 -14.93
C ARG A 270 4.11 -7.90 -16.30
N PRO A 271 4.72 -8.62 -17.26
CA PRO A 271 4.00 -9.08 -18.44
C PRO A 271 2.85 -10.01 -18.03
N HIS A 272 1.68 -9.84 -18.63
CA HIS A 272 0.52 -10.68 -18.34
C HIS A 272 -0.41 -10.83 -19.54
N THR A 273 -1.30 -11.82 -19.47
CA THR A 273 -2.33 -12.08 -20.48
C THR A 273 -3.58 -12.68 -19.82
N ASP A 274 -4.75 -12.37 -20.40
CA ASP A 274 -6.03 -13.01 -20.12
C ASP A 274 -6.61 -13.45 -21.46
N LEU A 275 -6.70 -14.77 -21.67
CA LEU A 275 -7.14 -15.38 -22.93
C LEU A 275 -8.42 -16.18 -22.69
N THR A 276 -9.50 -15.84 -23.40
CA THR A 276 -10.70 -16.67 -23.43
C THR A 276 -10.42 -17.92 -24.25
N ILE A 277 -10.39 -19.08 -23.60
CA ILE A 277 -10.15 -20.38 -24.28
C ILE A 277 -11.46 -21.04 -24.72
N TRP A 278 -12.58 -20.69 -24.08
CA TRP A 278 -13.90 -21.17 -24.45
C TRP A 278 -15.00 -20.19 -24.05
N ARG A 279 -16.04 -20.09 -24.87
CA ARG A 279 -17.22 -19.25 -24.62
C ARG A 279 -18.48 -19.97 -25.08
N GLY A 280 -19.47 -20.05 -24.19
CA GLY A 280 -20.76 -20.67 -24.49
C GLY A 280 -21.95 -19.94 -23.85
N ALA A 281 -23.11 -20.59 -23.93
CA ALA A 281 -24.31 -20.12 -23.25
C ALA A 281 -24.14 -20.01 -21.72
N PRO A 282 -23.56 -21.00 -20.99
CA PRO A 282 -23.52 -20.92 -19.53
C PRO A 282 -22.44 -19.96 -19.00
N GLY A 283 -21.41 -19.63 -19.79
CA GLY A 283 -20.32 -18.76 -19.33
C GLY A 283 -19.10 -18.75 -20.26
N ARG A 284 -17.96 -18.36 -19.72
CA ARG A 284 -16.65 -18.39 -20.40
C ARG A 284 -15.58 -19.02 -19.51
N PHE A 285 -14.61 -19.67 -20.15
CA PHE A 285 -13.36 -20.08 -19.52
C PHE A 285 -12.23 -19.20 -20.04
N SER A 286 -11.38 -18.75 -19.12
CA SER A 286 -10.22 -17.92 -19.41
C SER A 286 -8.96 -18.55 -18.81
N PHE A 287 -7.88 -18.53 -19.59
CA PHE A 287 -6.52 -18.80 -19.11
C PHE A 287 -5.84 -17.47 -18.83
N VAL A 288 -5.31 -17.32 -17.63
CA VAL A 288 -4.58 -16.13 -17.19
C VAL A 288 -3.15 -16.54 -16.90
N LEU A 289 -2.19 -15.73 -17.32
CA LEU A 289 -0.78 -15.95 -17.03
C LEU A 289 -0.12 -14.59 -16.75
N ALA A 290 0.68 -14.54 -15.69
CA ALA A 290 1.59 -13.42 -15.45
C ALA A 290 2.99 -13.95 -15.15
N GLY A 291 4.01 -13.20 -15.57
CA GLY A 291 5.37 -13.33 -15.08
C GLY A 291 5.75 -12.04 -14.36
N ILE A 292 6.47 -12.13 -13.24
CA ILE A 292 6.86 -10.97 -12.44
C ILE A 292 8.37 -11.04 -12.22
N PHE A 293 9.09 -10.04 -12.67
CA PHE A 293 10.51 -9.86 -12.35
C PHE A 293 10.68 -8.69 -11.40
N SER A 294 11.44 -8.88 -10.32
CA SER A 294 11.56 -7.89 -9.24
C SER A 294 13.01 -7.65 -8.80
N TRP A 295 13.28 -6.42 -8.37
CA TRP A 295 14.59 -5.98 -7.85
C TRP A 295 14.40 -4.98 -6.72
N ALA A 296 15.37 -4.90 -5.81
CA ALA A 296 15.42 -3.88 -4.76
C ALA A 296 15.99 -2.55 -5.29
N MET A 297 15.48 -1.42 -4.81
CA MET A 297 16.02 -0.10 -5.15
C MET A 297 17.35 0.14 -4.41
N LYS A 298 17.43 -0.32 -3.16
CA LYS A 298 18.62 -0.29 -2.31
C LYS A 298 19.07 -1.73 -2.02
N PRO A 299 20.31 -2.10 -2.38
CA PRO A 299 20.81 -3.45 -2.09
C PRO A 299 20.95 -3.71 -0.58
N THR A 300 21.20 -2.68 0.22
CA THR A 300 21.39 -2.77 1.68
C THR A 300 20.16 -3.32 2.41
N SER A 301 18.96 -3.07 1.86
CA SER A 301 17.67 -3.56 2.37
C SER A 301 17.47 -5.05 2.15
N THR A 302 18.24 -5.65 1.23
CA THR A 302 18.14 -7.09 0.93
C THR A 302 19.02 -7.90 1.89
N PRO A 303 18.59 -9.11 2.29
CA PRO A 303 19.40 -9.98 3.15
C PRO A 303 20.84 -10.21 2.66
N SER A 304 21.06 -10.35 1.35
CA SER A 304 22.40 -10.61 0.82
C SER A 304 23.23 -9.37 0.50
N GLY A 305 22.59 -8.23 0.25
CA GLY A 305 23.23 -7.06 -0.39
C GLY A 305 23.16 -7.07 -1.92
N ALA A 306 22.45 -8.01 -2.56
CA ALA A 306 22.28 -8.07 -4.01
C ALA A 306 20.89 -7.55 -4.44
N ARG A 307 20.82 -6.91 -5.61
CA ARG A 307 19.58 -6.23 -6.04
C ARG A 307 18.46 -7.16 -6.52
N LEU A 308 18.79 -8.29 -7.13
CA LEU A 308 17.78 -9.10 -7.82
C LEU A 308 17.01 -9.98 -6.83
N LEU A 309 15.68 -9.84 -6.78
CA LEU A 309 14.85 -10.51 -5.80
C LEU A 309 14.31 -11.84 -6.31
N GLY A 310 13.76 -11.86 -7.51
CA GLY A 310 13.18 -13.09 -8.03
C GLY A 310 12.48 -12.96 -9.37
N PHE A 311 12.05 -14.12 -9.86
CA PHE A 311 11.09 -14.25 -10.94
C PHE A 311 9.92 -15.12 -10.47
N GLU A 312 8.70 -14.62 -10.59
CA GLU A 312 7.47 -15.35 -10.25
C GLU A 312 6.62 -15.60 -11.50
N ILE A 313 6.01 -16.79 -11.59
CA ILE A 313 5.07 -17.15 -12.66
C ILE A 313 3.74 -17.56 -12.04
N ASP A 314 2.66 -16.95 -12.54
CA ASP A 314 1.30 -17.10 -12.03
C ASP A 314 0.32 -17.58 -13.10
N PRO A 315 0.25 -18.88 -13.42
CA PRO A 315 -0.79 -19.43 -14.27
C PRO A 315 -2.11 -19.61 -13.52
N GLY A 316 -3.23 -19.43 -14.23
CA GLY A 316 -4.55 -19.63 -13.67
C GLY A 316 -5.61 -19.96 -14.71
N LEU A 317 -6.66 -20.64 -14.27
CA LEU A 317 -7.88 -20.89 -15.04
C LEU A 317 -9.07 -20.29 -14.29
N ARG A 318 -9.86 -19.47 -14.99
CA ARG A 318 -11.08 -18.85 -14.45
C ARG A 318 -12.29 -19.22 -15.29
N TYR A 319 -13.37 -19.60 -14.61
CA TYR A 319 -14.71 -19.72 -15.15
C TYR A 319 -15.56 -18.55 -14.66
N ASP A 320 -16.19 -17.83 -15.59
CA ASP A 320 -17.20 -16.81 -15.28
C ASP A 320 -18.55 -17.25 -15.87
N SER A 321 -19.54 -17.42 -15.00
CA SER A 321 -20.93 -17.70 -15.39
C SER A 321 -21.68 -16.42 -15.76
N ARG A 322 -22.74 -16.55 -16.57
CA ARG A 322 -23.67 -15.45 -16.82
C ARG A 322 -24.57 -15.12 -15.61
N PHE A 323 -24.65 -16.02 -14.64
CA PHE A 323 -25.54 -15.90 -13.46
C PHE A 323 -24.82 -15.37 -12.21
N GLY A 324 -23.67 -14.72 -12.36
CA GLY A 324 -22.92 -14.11 -11.25
C GLY A 324 -21.98 -15.05 -10.50
N PHE A 325 -21.99 -16.36 -10.79
CA PHE A 325 -21.01 -17.31 -10.25
C PHE A 325 -19.65 -17.22 -10.97
N SER A 326 -18.56 -17.28 -10.23
CA SER A 326 -17.21 -17.45 -10.77
C SER A 326 -16.40 -18.47 -9.95
N ALA A 327 -15.54 -19.19 -10.65
CA ALA A 327 -14.62 -20.16 -10.06
C ALA A 327 -13.23 -19.99 -10.67
N ALA A 328 -12.17 -20.08 -9.86
CA ALA A 328 -10.81 -20.01 -10.33
C ALA A 328 -9.91 -21.02 -9.62
N ILE A 329 -8.96 -21.58 -10.36
CA ILE A 329 -7.77 -22.26 -9.82
C ILE A 329 -6.54 -21.50 -10.28
N GLU A 330 -5.67 -21.19 -9.33
CA GLU A 330 -4.56 -20.28 -9.51
C GLU A 330 -3.33 -20.91 -8.86
N GLN A 331 -2.20 -20.83 -9.55
CA GLN A 331 -0.91 -21.34 -9.08
C GLN A 331 0.11 -20.20 -9.13
N ALA A 332 1.11 -20.26 -8.27
CA ALA A 332 2.26 -19.36 -8.31
C ALA A 332 3.54 -20.14 -8.03
N THR A 333 4.61 -19.84 -8.75
CA THR A 333 5.96 -20.30 -8.45
C THR A 333 6.90 -19.11 -8.44
N LEU A 334 7.54 -18.86 -7.30
CA LEU A 334 8.64 -17.90 -7.16
C LEU A 334 9.97 -18.64 -7.25
N ILE A 335 10.83 -18.19 -8.16
CA ILE A 335 12.24 -18.55 -8.26
C ILE A 335 13.03 -17.40 -7.66
N PRO A 336 13.51 -17.52 -6.41
CA PRO A 336 14.26 -16.45 -5.78
C PRO A 336 15.63 -16.28 -6.44
N LEU A 337 16.13 -15.05 -6.43
CA LEU A 337 17.47 -14.70 -6.88
C LEU A 337 18.33 -14.26 -5.69
N ALA A 338 19.59 -13.91 -5.97
CA ALA A 338 20.62 -13.68 -4.96
C ALA A 338 20.24 -12.66 -3.88
N GLY A 339 19.35 -11.69 -4.15
CA GLY A 339 18.89 -10.71 -3.16
C GLY A 339 18.24 -11.32 -1.93
N LEU A 340 17.62 -12.51 -2.07
CA LEU A 340 16.93 -13.19 -0.97
C LEU A 340 17.82 -14.22 -0.25
N ASP A 341 19.04 -14.46 -0.71
CA ASP A 341 20.00 -15.30 0.03
C ASP A 341 20.41 -14.62 1.35
N ASN A 342 20.78 -15.40 2.35
CA ASN A 342 21.38 -14.87 3.58
C ASN A 342 22.80 -15.46 3.74
N PRO A 343 23.83 -14.77 3.20
CA PRO A 343 25.22 -15.22 3.27
C PRO A 343 25.75 -15.31 4.69
N ASP A 344 25.31 -14.42 5.59
CA ASP A 344 25.77 -14.36 6.98
C ASP A 344 25.35 -15.62 7.76
N LEU A 345 24.21 -16.21 7.40
CA LEU A 345 23.72 -17.49 7.93
C LEU A 345 24.06 -18.70 7.04
N GLY A 346 24.74 -18.50 5.91
CA GLY A 346 25.02 -19.56 4.94
C GLY A 346 23.76 -20.16 4.28
N LEU A 347 22.66 -19.40 4.24
CA LEU A 347 21.37 -19.85 3.70
C LEU A 347 21.18 -19.37 2.25
N LYS A 348 20.67 -20.26 1.41
CA LYS A 348 20.23 -19.94 0.04
C LYS A 348 18.72 -19.95 -0.03
N ALA A 349 18.13 -18.91 -0.62
CA ALA A 349 16.71 -18.85 -0.86
C ALA A 349 16.27 -20.02 -1.76
N GLN A 350 15.12 -20.61 -1.44
CA GLN A 350 14.56 -21.75 -2.15
C GLN A 350 13.28 -21.36 -2.89
N PRO A 351 12.95 -22.02 -4.00
CA PRO A 351 11.69 -21.78 -4.69
C PRO A 351 10.48 -21.92 -3.76
N ALA A 352 9.52 -21.00 -3.89
CA ALA A 352 8.26 -21.04 -3.17
C ALA A 352 7.11 -21.28 -4.15
N GLN A 353 6.06 -21.97 -3.70
CA GLN A 353 4.87 -22.24 -4.51
C GLN A 353 3.59 -22.03 -3.71
N SER A 354 2.53 -21.59 -4.39
CA SER A 354 1.18 -21.60 -3.83
C SER A 354 0.15 -22.11 -4.82
N TRP A 355 -0.92 -22.68 -4.29
CA TRP A 355 -2.12 -23.07 -5.03
C TRP A 355 -3.33 -22.48 -4.33
N ARG A 356 -4.24 -21.87 -5.10
CA ARG A 356 -5.47 -21.26 -4.59
C ARG A 356 -6.64 -21.69 -5.46
N ALA A 357 -7.70 -22.16 -4.80
CA ALA A 357 -9.02 -22.31 -5.41
C ALA A 357 -9.94 -21.22 -4.86
N ARG A 358 -10.71 -20.58 -5.72
CA ARG A 358 -11.63 -19.49 -5.35
C ARG A 358 -12.97 -19.70 -5.99
N LEU A 359 -14.03 -19.60 -5.19
CA LEU A 359 -15.42 -19.63 -5.63
C LEU A 359 -16.09 -18.34 -5.16
N MET A 360 -16.88 -17.72 -6.01
CA MET A 360 -17.54 -16.45 -5.70
C MET A 360 -18.90 -16.38 -6.38
N TYR A 361 -19.85 -15.79 -5.68
CA TYR A 361 -21.15 -15.43 -6.22
C TYR A 361 -21.38 -13.93 -6.03
N ARG A 362 -21.62 -13.20 -7.12
CA ARG A 362 -21.91 -11.76 -7.11
C ARG A 362 -23.42 -11.56 -7.25
N PHE A 363 -24.02 -10.84 -6.30
CA PHE A 363 -25.45 -10.49 -6.27
C PHE A 363 -25.73 -9.19 -7.02
#